data_AF-A0A7S1W504-F1
#
_entry.id   AF-A0A7S1W504-F1
#
_cell.length_a   1.000
_cell.length_b   1.000
_cell.length_c   1.000
_cell.angle_alpha   90.00
_cell.angle_beta   90.00
_cell.angle_gamma   90.00
#
_symmetry.space_group_name_H-M   'P 1'
#
loop_
_entity.id
_entity.type
_entity.pdbx_description
1 polymer ?
#
loop_
_entity_poly.entity_id
_entity_poly.type
_entity_poly.pdbx_seq_one_letter_code
_entity_poly.pdbx_strand_id
1 'polypeptide(L)'
;MVVNALSEVLRKKVLRSSYWLGRCADATFLDVVALAADLDFVEGMRGEAEMAQPTPFVCLIQRLCQLDPPPELIHELIDQKQLKYVRLLGILFVRLTVEDPVAVHAAIDVGLADFRMVRVREPLGAAVEAQPLDVAVEKLVEEETFFGVPLPSLLSRANTAVATGQLTVWPREYSDDQQQ
;
A
#
# COMPACT_ATOMS: atom_id res chain seq x y z
N MET A 1 -15.64 6.55 -8.54
CA MET A 1 -15.56 7.29 -7.26
C MET A 1 -15.26 6.34 -6.12
N VAL A 2 -13.99 5.96 -5.98
CA VAL A 2 -13.48 5.09 -4.91
C VAL A 2 -13.14 5.90 -3.64
N VAL A 3 -14.04 6.79 -3.22
CA VAL A 3 -13.78 7.79 -2.17
C VAL A 3 -13.79 7.18 -0.74
N ASN A 4 -14.17 5.91 -0.62
CA ASN A 4 -14.44 5.24 0.66
C ASN A 4 -13.46 4.11 1.01
N ALA A 5 -12.32 4.01 0.33
CA ALA A 5 -11.31 3.00 0.64
C ALA A 5 -10.75 3.12 2.08
N LEU A 6 -10.68 4.35 2.61
CA LEU A 6 -10.22 4.61 3.97
C LEU A 6 -11.41 4.75 4.93
N SER A 7 -11.24 4.25 6.16
CA SER A 7 -12.27 4.37 7.21
C SER A 7 -12.63 5.84 7.47
N GLU A 8 -13.88 6.09 7.84
CA GLU A 8 -14.36 7.46 8.04
C GLU A 8 -13.53 8.21 9.11
N VAL A 9 -13.14 7.51 10.18
CA VAL A 9 -12.30 8.05 11.26
C VAL A 9 -10.93 8.45 10.71
N LEU A 10 -10.29 7.57 9.94
CA LEU A 10 -8.97 7.84 9.37
C LEU A 10 -9.02 9.00 8.38
N ARG A 11 -10.03 9.02 7.50
CA ARG A 11 -10.24 10.11 6.55
C ARG A 11 -10.42 11.46 7.26
N LYS A 12 -11.22 11.53 8.32
CA LYS A 12 -11.38 12.77 9.11
C LYS A 12 -10.06 13.24 9.72
N LYS A 13 -9.21 12.32 10.18
CA LYS A 13 -7.86 12.65 10.68
C LYS A 13 -6.95 13.16 9.56
N VAL A 14 -6.95 12.51 8.39
CA VAL A 14 -6.17 12.93 7.22
C VAL A 14 -6.56 14.33 6.78
N LEU A 15 -7.84 14.61 6.57
CA LEU A 15 -8.31 15.91 6.08
C LEU A 15 -8.00 17.08 7.02
N ARG A 16 -7.71 16.81 8.30
CA ARG A 16 -7.34 17.81 9.31
C ARG A 16 -5.83 17.89 9.56
N SER A 17 -5.03 17.00 8.97
CA SER A 17 -3.59 16.96 9.22
C SER A 17 -2.88 18.12 8.54
N SER A 18 -1.79 18.60 9.16
CA SER A 18 -0.98 19.68 8.58
C SER A 18 -0.34 19.29 7.26
N TYR A 19 0.09 18.03 7.12
CA TYR A 19 0.66 17.53 5.87
C TYR A 19 -0.39 17.52 4.76
N TRP A 20 -1.62 17.09 5.04
CA TRP A 20 -2.69 17.11 4.05
C TRP A 20 -2.99 18.53 3.58
N LEU A 21 -3.27 19.43 4.53
CA LEU A 21 -3.63 20.81 4.22
C LEU A 21 -2.52 21.58 3.49
N GLY A 22 -1.25 21.27 3.79
CA GLY A 22 -0.10 21.96 3.19
C GLY A 22 0.44 21.33 1.90
N ARG A 23 0.23 20.02 1.67
CA ARG A 23 0.90 19.28 0.58
C ARG A 23 -0.02 18.43 -0.27
N CYS A 24 -1.15 17.92 0.24
CA CYS A 24 -1.97 16.93 -0.49
C CYS A 24 -3.34 17.44 -0.95
N ALA A 25 -3.94 18.43 -0.28
CA ALA A 25 -5.33 18.83 -0.51
C ALA A 25 -5.63 19.18 -1.97
N ASP A 26 -4.69 19.89 -2.62
CA ASP A 26 -4.79 20.31 -4.03
C ASP A 26 -3.78 19.59 -4.94
N ALA A 27 -3.06 18.59 -4.42
CA ALA A 27 -2.04 17.88 -5.17
C ALA A 27 -2.63 17.17 -6.39
N THR A 28 -2.03 17.36 -7.56
CA THR A 28 -2.33 16.57 -8.75
C THR A 28 -1.74 15.16 -8.62
N PHE A 29 -2.04 14.28 -9.58
CA PHE A 29 -1.42 12.96 -9.65
C PHE A 29 0.12 13.05 -9.69
N LEU A 30 0.67 13.96 -10.50
CA LEU A 30 2.12 14.14 -10.60
C LEU A 30 2.73 14.65 -9.29
N ASP A 31 2.03 15.55 -8.59
CA ASP A 31 2.47 16.01 -7.27
C ASP A 31 2.51 14.85 -6.26
N VAL A 32 1.52 13.96 -6.29
CA VAL A 32 1.53 12.75 -5.44
C VAL A 32 2.72 11.85 -5.75
N VAL A 33 3.04 11.65 -7.03
CA VAL A 33 4.22 10.86 -7.45
C VAL A 33 5.50 11.50 -6.93
N ALA A 34 5.66 12.82 -7.09
CA ALA A 34 6.83 13.54 -6.61
C ALA A 34 6.96 13.46 -5.07
N LEU A 35 5.87 13.73 -4.34
CA LEU A 35 5.85 13.63 -2.88
C LEU A 35 6.14 12.22 -2.37
N ALA A 36 5.67 11.19 -3.08
CA ALA A 36 5.96 9.79 -2.75
C ALA A 36 7.42 9.41 -3.06
N ALA A 37 8.02 9.96 -4.12
CA ALA A 37 9.42 9.76 -4.45
C ALA A 37 10.36 10.33 -3.38
N ASP A 38 9.96 11.43 -2.75
CA ASP A 38 10.72 12.13 -1.70
C ASP A 38 10.57 11.52 -0.30
N LEU A 39 9.84 10.42 -0.14
CA LEU A 39 9.71 9.74 1.15
C LEU A 39 11.04 9.08 1.56
N ASP A 40 11.46 9.29 2.81
CA ASP A 40 12.61 8.56 3.38
C ASP A 40 12.22 7.18 3.91
N PHE A 41 10.99 7.05 4.41
CA PHE A 41 10.42 5.85 5.01
C PHE A 41 8.89 5.87 4.90
N VAL A 42 8.27 4.71 5.06
CA VAL A 42 6.80 4.57 5.19
C VAL A 42 6.43 4.27 6.63
N GLU A 43 5.30 4.82 7.05
CA GLU A 43 4.75 4.72 8.40
C GLU A 43 3.22 4.85 8.26
N GLY A 44 2.45 4.25 9.14
CA GLY A 44 0.99 4.39 9.13
C GLY A 44 0.50 5.63 9.86
N MET A 45 0.18 5.46 11.13
CA MET A 45 -0.23 6.53 12.01
C MET A 45 0.86 6.75 13.06
N ARG A 46 1.22 8.01 13.33
CA ARG A 46 2.22 8.38 14.32
C ARG A 46 1.58 8.80 15.64
N GLY A 47 2.06 8.24 16.75
CA GLY A 47 1.62 8.58 18.09
C GLY A 47 0.61 7.58 18.66
N GLU A 48 0.14 7.84 19.87
CA GLU A 48 -0.68 6.90 20.63
C GLU A 48 -2.18 7.10 20.37
N ALA A 49 -2.88 5.97 20.16
CA ALA A 49 -4.33 5.83 20.17
C ALA A 49 -5.07 6.98 19.45
N GLU A 50 -5.86 7.75 20.19
CA GLU A 50 -6.74 8.78 19.64
C GLU A 50 -5.97 9.98 19.06
N MET A 51 -4.77 10.29 19.58
CA MET A 51 -3.94 11.39 19.11
C MET A 51 -3.10 11.04 17.89
N ALA A 52 -3.12 9.78 17.46
CA ALA A 52 -2.35 9.32 16.33
C ALA A 52 -2.64 10.15 15.07
N GLN A 53 -1.59 10.69 14.47
CA GLN A 53 -1.61 11.56 13.30
C GLN A 53 -1.29 10.77 12.04
N PRO A 54 -1.96 11.04 10.90
CA PRO A 54 -1.65 10.39 9.65
C PRO A 54 -0.31 10.86 9.12
N THR A 55 0.47 9.90 8.63
CA THR A 55 1.78 10.15 8.03
C THR A 55 1.64 10.66 6.60
N PRO A 56 2.74 11.17 5.99
CA PRO A 56 2.78 11.47 4.57
C PRO A 56 2.25 10.33 3.69
N PHE A 57 2.68 9.09 3.94
CA PHE A 57 2.26 7.93 3.15
C PHE A 57 0.74 7.71 3.19
N VAL A 58 0.12 7.80 4.38
CA VAL A 58 -1.34 7.69 4.55
C VAL A 58 -2.09 8.89 3.93
N CYS A 59 -1.50 10.08 3.94
CA CYS A 59 -2.09 11.24 3.26
C CYS A 59 -2.04 11.10 1.73
N LEU A 60 -0.97 10.55 1.18
CA LEU A 60 -0.82 10.35 -0.27
C LEU A 60 -1.78 9.29 -0.81
N ILE A 61 -1.98 8.18 -0.07
CA ILE A 61 -2.98 7.18 -0.47
C ILE A 61 -4.40 7.75 -0.45
N GLN A 62 -4.76 8.56 0.57
CA GLN A 62 -6.06 9.26 0.60
C GLN A 62 -6.22 10.20 -0.59
N ARG A 63 -5.14 10.84 -1.05
CA ARG A 63 -5.18 11.72 -2.20
C ARG A 63 -5.39 10.95 -3.50
N LEU A 64 -4.69 9.83 -3.70
CA LEU A 64 -4.93 8.96 -4.85
C LEU A 64 -6.38 8.47 -4.89
N CYS A 65 -6.96 8.07 -3.75
CA CYS A 65 -8.37 7.67 -3.68
C CYS A 65 -9.35 8.79 -4.06
N GLN A 66 -8.99 10.06 -3.84
CA GLN A 66 -9.81 11.20 -4.30
C GLN A 66 -9.61 11.50 -5.78
N LEU A 67 -8.39 11.33 -6.29
CA LEU A 67 -8.06 11.56 -7.70
C LEU A 67 -8.67 10.49 -8.61
N ASP A 68 -8.83 9.26 -8.11
CA ASP A 68 -9.39 8.12 -8.84
C ASP A 68 -8.72 7.97 -10.22
N PRO A 69 -7.37 7.84 -10.27
CA PRO A 69 -6.63 7.86 -11.53
C PRO A 69 -7.04 6.70 -12.44
N PRO A 70 -6.94 6.86 -13.77
CA PRO A 70 -7.27 5.80 -14.70
C PRO A 70 -6.28 4.63 -14.58
N PRO A 71 -6.68 3.41 -14.97
CA PRO A 71 -5.87 2.19 -14.83
C PRO A 71 -4.44 2.31 -15.37
N GLU A 72 -4.25 3.01 -16.50
CA GLU A 72 -2.95 3.16 -17.14
C GLU A 72 -1.95 3.88 -16.23
N LEU A 73 -2.39 4.93 -15.53
CA LEU A 73 -1.55 5.66 -14.58
C LEU A 73 -1.26 4.82 -13.33
N ILE A 74 -2.20 3.97 -12.90
CA ILE A 74 -1.98 3.06 -11.77
C ILE A 74 -0.92 2.01 -12.15
N HIS A 75 -0.98 1.46 -13.36
CA HIS A 75 0.05 0.56 -13.88
C HIS A 75 1.42 1.25 -13.94
N GLU A 76 1.48 2.52 -14.34
CA GLU A 76 2.72 3.30 -14.32
C GLU A 76 3.28 3.52 -12.90
N LEU A 77 2.44 3.63 -11.87
CA LEU A 77 2.92 3.67 -10.47
C LEU A 77 3.58 2.35 -10.06
N ILE A 78 2.94 1.22 -10.39
CA ILE A 78 3.40 -0.11 -9.99
C ILE A 78 4.69 -0.50 -10.74
N ASP A 79 4.81 -0.17 -12.02
CA ASP A 79 5.99 -0.50 -12.82
C ASP A 79 7.24 0.33 -12.46
N GLN A 80 7.15 1.30 -11.53
CA GLN A 80 8.29 2.14 -11.12
C GLN A 80 9.50 1.33 -10.59
N LYS A 81 10.54 1.22 -11.43
CA LYS A 81 11.75 0.43 -11.13
C LYS A 81 12.76 1.15 -10.23
N GLN A 82 12.69 2.47 -10.14
CA GLN A 82 13.62 3.28 -9.35
C GLN A 82 12.98 3.84 -8.08
N LEU A 83 11.66 4.08 -8.10
CA LEU A 83 10.94 4.73 -7.02
C LEU A 83 10.16 3.71 -6.20
N LYS A 84 10.84 3.06 -5.25
CA LYS A 84 10.28 1.97 -4.43
C LYS A 84 9.02 2.35 -3.64
N TYR A 85 8.94 3.59 -3.14
CA TYR A 85 7.78 4.06 -2.38
C TYR A 85 6.60 4.42 -3.28
N VAL A 86 6.85 4.88 -4.52
CA VAL A 86 5.80 5.07 -5.53
C VAL A 86 5.20 3.73 -5.94
N ARG A 87 6.05 2.71 -6.16
CA ARG A 87 5.61 1.34 -6.41
C ARG A 87 4.74 0.81 -5.27
N LEU A 88 5.21 0.91 -4.03
CA LEU A 88 4.45 0.45 -2.86
C LEU A 88 3.12 1.19 -2.71
N LEU A 89 3.09 2.49 -2.99
CA LEU A 89 1.86 3.30 -2.98
C LEU A 89 0.85 2.81 -4.04
N GLY A 90 1.31 2.49 -5.26
CA GLY A 90 0.48 1.95 -6.32
C GLY A 90 -0.09 0.56 -5.99
N ILE A 91 0.73 -0.32 -5.42
CA ILE A 91 0.28 -1.66 -4.98
C ILE A 91 -0.78 -1.54 -3.89
N LEU A 92 -0.54 -0.69 -2.88
CA LEU A 92 -1.53 -0.45 -1.82
C LEU A 92 -2.82 0.16 -2.37
N PHE A 93 -2.74 1.08 -3.33
CA PHE A 93 -3.91 1.65 -3.98
C PHE A 93 -4.75 0.56 -4.65
N VAL A 94 -4.14 -0.30 -5.46
CA VAL A 94 -4.84 -1.43 -6.09
C VAL A 94 -5.47 -2.33 -5.03
N ARG A 95 -4.72 -2.69 -3.98
CA ARG A 95 -5.18 -3.55 -2.89
C ARG A 95 -6.42 -3.01 -2.16
N LEU A 96 -6.61 -1.70 -2.13
CA LEU A 96 -7.70 -1.02 -1.45
C LEU A 96 -8.91 -0.72 -2.35
N THR A 97 -8.69 -0.56 -3.66
CA THR A 97 -9.67 0.05 -4.56
C THR A 97 -10.18 -0.88 -5.66
N VAL A 98 -9.39 -1.87 -6.05
CA VAL A 98 -9.72 -2.78 -7.16
C VAL A 98 -10.46 -3.99 -6.61
N GLU A 99 -11.65 -4.25 -7.16
CA GLU A 99 -12.48 -5.39 -6.78
C GLU A 99 -12.03 -6.70 -7.44
N ASP A 100 -11.41 -6.62 -8.62
CA ASP A 100 -10.91 -7.79 -9.34
C ASP A 100 -9.72 -8.43 -8.59
N PRO A 101 -9.89 -9.62 -8.00
CA PRO A 101 -8.82 -10.27 -7.25
C PRO A 101 -7.62 -10.62 -8.14
N VAL A 102 -7.83 -10.85 -9.44
CA VAL A 102 -6.75 -11.18 -10.37
C VAL A 102 -5.80 -10.01 -10.54
N ALA A 103 -6.34 -8.81 -10.79
CA ALA A 103 -5.56 -7.58 -10.86
C ALA A 103 -4.86 -7.26 -9.53
N VAL A 104 -5.51 -7.53 -8.38
CA VAL A 104 -4.90 -7.34 -7.06
C VAL A 104 -3.70 -8.27 -6.85
N HIS A 105 -3.85 -9.57 -7.11
CA HIS A 105 -2.75 -10.52 -7.01
C HIS A 105 -1.62 -10.20 -7.99
N ALA A 106 -1.93 -9.80 -9.22
CA ALA A 106 -0.90 -9.39 -10.19
C ALA A 106 -0.09 -8.17 -9.72
N ALA A 107 -0.72 -7.18 -9.06
CA ALA A 107 -0.01 -6.05 -8.47
C ALA A 107 0.89 -6.48 -7.29
N ILE A 108 0.40 -7.41 -6.45
CA ILE A 108 1.17 -7.99 -5.35
C ILE A 108 2.37 -8.79 -5.87
N ASP A 109 2.22 -9.55 -6.96
CA ASP A 109 3.30 -10.31 -7.61
C ASP A 109 4.47 -9.39 -8.03
N VAL A 110 4.18 -8.19 -8.52
CA VAL A 110 5.23 -7.19 -8.84
C VAL A 110 5.99 -6.75 -7.59
N GLY A 111 5.31 -6.58 -6.47
CA GLY A 111 5.92 -6.23 -5.19
C GLY A 111 6.74 -7.37 -4.59
N LEU A 112 6.24 -8.61 -4.65
CA LEU A 112 6.95 -9.78 -4.13
C LEU A 112 8.18 -10.17 -4.96
N ALA A 113 8.27 -9.70 -6.21
CA ALA A 113 9.47 -9.83 -7.03
C ALA A 113 10.53 -8.73 -6.77
N ASP A 114 10.28 -7.80 -5.85
CA ASP A 114 11.14 -6.64 -5.58
C ASP A 114 11.82 -6.74 -4.21
N PHE A 115 13.13 -6.99 -4.22
CA PHE A 115 13.94 -7.21 -3.01
C PHE A 115 14.65 -5.94 -2.51
N ARG A 116 14.28 -4.75 -3.00
CA ARG A 116 14.91 -3.50 -2.57
C ARG A 116 14.54 -3.20 -1.12
N MET A 117 15.52 -2.72 -0.35
CA MET A 117 15.28 -2.33 1.04
C MET A 117 14.39 -1.09 1.12
N VAL A 118 13.26 -1.20 1.81
CA VAL A 118 12.39 -0.08 2.20
C VAL A 118 12.55 0.20 3.68
N ARG A 119 12.50 1.47 4.04
CA ARG A 119 12.53 1.88 5.44
C ARG A 119 11.09 1.94 5.92
N VAL A 120 10.77 1.15 6.93
CA VAL A 120 9.46 1.12 7.57
C VAL A 120 9.63 1.58 9.00
N ARG A 121 8.74 2.47 9.43
CA ARG A 121 8.63 2.85 10.83
C ARG A 121 7.37 2.22 11.38
N GLU A 122 7.56 1.35 12.37
CA GLU A 122 6.46 0.77 13.13
C GLU A 122 5.76 1.85 13.98
N PRO A 123 4.49 1.64 14.38
CA PRO A 123 3.76 2.57 15.23
C PRO A 123 4.51 2.91 16.54
N LEU A 124 4.02 3.93 17.26
CA LEU A 124 4.52 4.32 18.60
C LEU A 124 5.95 4.89 18.64
N GLY A 125 6.46 5.42 17.51
CA GLY A 125 7.78 6.06 17.50
C GLY A 125 8.94 5.06 17.61
N ALA A 126 8.67 3.79 17.27
CA ALA A 126 9.69 2.77 17.11
C ALA A 126 10.78 3.20 16.10
N ALA A 127 11.92 2.53 16.17
CA ALA A 127 13.03 2.78 15.26
C ALA A 127 12.58 2.59 13.80
N VAL A 128 13.23 3.33 12.90
CA VAL A 128 13.08 3.08 11.46
C VAL A 128 13.90 1.85 11.12
N GLU A 129 13.21 0.79 10.72
CA GLU A 129 13.83 -0.47 10.33
C GLU A 129 13.87 -0.57 8.81
N ALA A 130 14.95 -1.12 8.28
CA ALA A 130 15.07 -1.41 6.85
C ALA A 130 14.71 -2.88 6.64
N GLN A 131 13.70 -3.14 5.81
CA GLN A 131 13.30 -4.48 5.42
C GLN A 131 13.16 -4.58 3.89
N PRO A 132 13.28 -5.77 3.29
CA PRO A 132 12.97 -5.96 1.87
C PRO A 132 11.54 -5.56 1.52
N LEU A 133 11.31 -5.04 0.30
CA LEU A 133 9.98 -4.60 -0.14
C LEU A 133 8.99 -5.76 -0.26
N ASP A 134 9.43 -6.93 -0.67
CA ASP A 134 8.61 -8.14 -0.71
C ASP A 134 8.04 -8.47 0.67
N VAL A 135 8.84 -8.39 1.73
CA VAL A 135 8.37 -8.58 3.13
C VAL A 135 7.29 -7.56 3.51
N ALA A 136 7.46 -6.29 3.10
CA ALA A 136 6.43 -5.28 3.35
C ALA A 136 5.13 -5.54 2.54
N VAL A 137 5.23 -6.11 1.34
CA VAL A 137 4.10 -6.43 0.48
C VAL A 137 3.39 -7.72 0.92
N GLU A 138 4.10 -8.68 1.50
CA GLU A 138 3.53 -9.91 2.05
C GLU A 138 2.48 -9.61 3.13
N LYS A 139 2.73 -8.59 3.96
CA LYS A 139 1.76 -8.06 4.94
C LYS A 139 0.42 -7.66 4.32
N LEU A 140 0.39 -7.25 3.05
CA LEU A 140 -0.87 -6.90 2.34
C LEU A 140 -1.76 -8.11 2.03
N VAL A 141 -1.18 -9.31 2.05
CA VAL A 141 -1.87 -10.59 1.84
C VAL A 141 -2.34 -11.16 3.17
N GLU A 142 -1.49 -11.09 4.19
CA GLU A 142 -1.68 -11.80 5.46
C GLU A 142 -2.44 -10.99 6.51
N GLU A 143 -2.23 -9.67 6.56
CA GLU A 143 -2.77 -8.82 7.62
C GLU A 143 -4.14 -8.25 7.25
N GLU A 144 -4.98 -8.00 8.26
CA GLU A 144 -6.27 -7.31 8.09
C GLU A 144 -6.11 -5.79 7.98
N THR A 145 -4.97 -5.27 8.42
CA THR A 145 -4.68 -3.84 8.41
C THR A 145 -3.25 -3.63 7.95
N PHE A 146 -3.02 -2.65 7.09
CA PHE A 146 -1.69 -2.24 6.69
C PHE A 146 -1.50 -0.78 7.05
N PHE A 147 -0.52 -0.47 7.91
CA PHE A 147 -0.24 0.91 8.33
C PHE A 147 -1.46 1.65 8.90
N GLY A 148 -2.29 0.93 9.66
CA GLY A 148 -3.52 1.48 10.26
C GLY A 148 -4.67 1.70 9.27
N VAL A 149 -4.49 1.28 8.02
CA VAL A 149 -5.55 1.23 7.01
C VAL A 149 -6.16 -0.18 7.02
N PRO A 150 -7.47 -0.34 7.27
CA PRO A 150 -8.12 -1.63 7.14
C PRO A 150 -8.15 -2.06 5.68
N LEU A 151 -7.77 -3.31 5.42
CA LEU A 151 -7.73 -3.87 4.08
C LEU A 151 -9.06 -4.60 3.77
N PRO A 152 -9.62 -4.45 2.55
CA PRO A 152 -10.73 -5.28 2.10
C PRO A 152 -10.37 -6.77 2.14
N SER A 153 -11.35 -7.65 2.32
CA SER A 153 -11.11 -9.10 2.27
C SER A 153 -10.51 -9.50 0.92
N LEU A 154 -9.39 -10.24 0.96
CA LEU A 154 -8.72 -10.74 -0.23
C LEU A 154 -9.16 -12.19 -0.48
N LEU A 155 -9.67 -12.47 -1.67
CA LEU A 155 -9.93 -13.85 -2.09
C LEU A 155 -8.59 -14.59 -2.24
N SER A 156 -8.51 -15.80 -1.68
CA SER A 156 -7.27 -16.58 -1.70
C SER A 156 -6.85 -16.87 -3.15
N ARG A 157 -5.53 -16.90 -3.39
CA ARG A 157 -4.99 -17.13 -4.75
C ARG A 157 -5.51 -18.44 -5.37
N ALA A 158 -5.61 -19.50 -4.56
CA ALA A 158 -6.15 -20.80 -4.97
C ALA A 158 -7.61 -20.70 -5.44
N ASN A 159 -8.41 -19.83 -4.82
CA ASN A 159 -9.81 -19.59 -5.16
C ASN A 159 -9.98 -18.43 -6.16
N THR A 160 -8.89 -17.85 -6.65
CA THR A 160 -8.84 -16.79 -7.66
C THR A 160 -8.54 -17.41 -9.04
N ALA A 161 -8.03 -16.62 -9.99
CA ALA A 161 -7.65 -17.00 -11.34
C ALA A 161 -6.72 -18.20 -11.51
N VAL A 162 -6.17 -18.78 -10.43
CA VAL A 162 -5.54 -20.11 -10.50
C VAL A 162 -6.60 -21.18 -10.86
N ALA A 163 -7.82 -21.07 -10.32
CA ALA A 163 -8.94 -21.95 -10.66
C ALA A 163 -9.44 -21.75 -12.10
N THR A 164 -9.22 -20.57 -12.70
CA THR A 164 -9.58 -20.26 -14.11
C THR A 164 -8.40 -20.33 -15.08
N GLY A 165 -7.17 -20.58 -14.59
CA GLY A 165 -5.93 -20.69 -15.38
C GLY A 165 -5.26 -19.38 -15.79
N GLN A 166 -5.68 -18.23 -15.25
CA GLN A 166 -5.13 -16.90 -15.59
C GLN A 166 -3.98 -16.45 -14.67
N LEU A 167 -3.74 -17.15 -13.54
CA LEU A 167 -2.59 -16.93 -12.66
C LEU A 167 -1.86 -18.25 -12.38
N THR A 168 -0.54 -18.20 -12.24
CA THR A 168 0.25 -19.33 -11.74
C THR A 168 0.16 -19.42 -10.22
N VAL A 169 0.30 -20.61 -9.64
CA VAL A 169 0.51 -20.77 -8.19
C VAL A 169 1.83 -20.08 -7.82
N TRP A 170 1.90 -19.45 -6.63
CA TRP A 170 3.13 -18.82 -6.13
C TRP A 170 4.33 -19.78 -6.25
N PRO A 171 5.50 -19.33 -6.76
CA PRO A 171 6.70 -20.18 -6.82
C PRO A 171 7.37 -20.40 -5.45
N ARG A 172 7.08 -19.55 -4.46
CA ARG A 172 7.53 -19.75 -3.08
C ARG A 172 6.62 -20.80 -2.45
N GLU A 173 6.96 -22.07 -2.61
CA GLU A 173 6.62 -23.06 -1.60
C GLU A 173 7.29 -22.57 -0.31
N TYR A 174 6.49 -22.17 0.69
CA TYR A 174 6.98 -22.29 2.06
C TYR A 174 7.21 -23.78 2.25
N SER A 175 8.45 -24.23 2.15
CA SER A 175 8.82 -25.54 2.66
C SER A 175 8.39 -25.55 4.12
N ASP A 176 7.45 -26.42 4.48
CA ASP A 176 7.04 -26.72 5.86
C ASP A 176 8.20 -27.30 6.72
N ASP A 177 9.45 -26.94 6.42
CA ASP A 177 10.68 -27.42 7.05
C ASP A 177 11.07 -26.61 8.30
N GLN A 178 10.09 -26.03 9.02
CA GLN A 178 10.29 -25.43 10.34
C GLN A 178 9.40 -26.06 11.43
N GLN A 179 8.79 -27.23 11.17
CA GLN A 179 8.25 -28.10 12.22
C GLN A 179 9.09 -29.37 12.39
N GLN A 180 10.32 -29.20 12.92
CA GLN A 180 11.01 -30.28 13.63
C GLN A 180 12.03 -29.76 14.64
#